data_AF-A0A847JMF1-F1
#
_entry.id   AF-A0A847JMF1-F1
#
_cell.length_a   1.000
_cell.length_b   1.000
_cell.length_c   1.000
_cell.angle_alpha   90.00
_cell.angle_beta   90.00
_cell.angle_gamma   90.00
#
_symmetry.space_group_name_H-M   'P 1'
#
loop_
_entity.id
_entity.type
_entity.pdbx_description
1 polymer ?
#
loop_
_entity_poly.entity_id
_entity_poly.type
_entity_poly.pdbx_seq_one_letter_code
_entity_poly.pdbx_strand_id
1 'polypeptide(L)' 'PIVLGEQIKIHPLLLFFSITGGLAVFGFNGLILGPVILILFVAAGDLYRALNEESELSDNKSEK' A
#
# COMPACT_ATOMS: atom_id res chain seq x y z
N PRO A 1 17.25 -8.87 13.57
CA PRO A 1 16.45 -7.70 14.03
C PRO A 1 15.22 -7.53 13.14
N ILE A 2 14.10 -8.08 13.61
CA ILE A 2 12.77 -7.96 13.00
C ILE A 2 12.13 -6.78 13.72
N VAL A 3 12.31 -5.57 13.19
CA VAL A 3 11.67 -4.37 13.73
C VAL A 3 10.93 -3.67 12.59
N LEU A 4 10.03 -4.40 11.95
CA LEU A 4 8.94 -3.78 11.18
C LEU A 4 7.69 -3.99 12.04
N GLY A 5 7.35 -2.94 12.77
CA GLY A 5 6.19 -2.88 13.64
C GLY A 5 4.91 -3.24 12.88
N GLU A 6 4.00 -3.87 13.61
CA GLU A 6 2.77 -4.57 13.24
C GLU A 6 1.76 -3.87 12.32
N GLN A 7 2.02 -2.70 11.71
CA GLN A 7 0.92 -1.85 11.24
C GLN A 7 0.98 -1.42 9.77
N ILE A 8 1.98 -1.84 9.00
CA ILE A 8 1.93 -1.78 7.54
C ILE A 8 2.21 -3.17 6.99
N LYS A 9 1.14 -3.91 6.65
CA LYS A 9 1.21 -5.25 6.04
C LYS A 9 1.67 -5.19 4.56
N ILE A 10 2.64 -4.33 4.22
CA ILE A 10 3.26 -4.38 2.90
C ILE A 10 4.21 -5.57 2.93
N HIS A 11 3.91 -6.57 2.11
CA HIS A 11 4.73 -7.78 2.03
C HIS A 11 6.17 -7.38 1.63
N PRO A 12 7.22 -7.90 2.31
CA PRO A 12 8.60 -7.50 2.05
C PRO A 12 9.03 -7.60 0.58
N LEU A 13 8.44 -8.53 -0.18
CA LEU A 13 8.68 -8.67 -1.63
C LEU A 13 8.21 -7.45 -2.42
N LEU A 14 7.10 -6.81 -2.05
CA LEU A 14 6.61 -5.62 -2.75
C LEU A 14 7.60 -4.46 -2.63
N LEU A 15 8.17 -4.28 -1.44
CA LEU A 15 9.21 -3.28 -1.22
C LEU A 15 10.47 -3.62 -2.02
N PHE A 16 10.87 -4.90 -2.05
CA PHE A 16 12.00 -5.36 -2.85
C PHE A 16 11.78 -5.11 -4.36
N PHE A 17 10.61 -5.45 -4.89
CA PHE A 17 10.27 -5.21 -6.29
C PHE A 17 10.18 -3.74 -6.62
N SER A 18 9.67 -2.93 -5.70
CA SER A 18 9.61 -1.48 -5.84
C SER A 18 11.01 -0.86 -5.95
N ILE A 19 11.96 -1.29 -5.11
CA ILE A 19 13.36 -0.83 -5.19
C ILE A 19 14.04 -1.36 -6.45
N THR A 20 13.89 -2.65 -6.77
CA THR A 20 14.56 -3.28 -7.93
C THR A 20 14.01 -2.75 -9.26
N GLY A 21 12.68 -2.63 -9.37
CA GLY A 21 12.02 -2.05 -10.53
C GLY A 21 12.27 -0.55 -10.65
N GLY A 22 12.26 0.16 -9.53
CA GLY A 22 12.66 1.57 -9.48
C GLY A 22 14.08 1.77 -9.99
N LEU A 23 15.02 0.95 -9.52
CA LEU A 23 16.41 0.97 -9.96
C LEU A 23 16.55 0.65 -11.46
N ALA A 24 15.76 -0.27 -11.98
CA ALA A 24 15.76 -0.63 -13.40
C ALA A 24 15.22 0.50 -14.31
N VAL A 25 14.21 1.25 -13.86
CA VAL A 25 13.56 2.31 -14.68
C VAL A 25 14.22 3.68 -14.49
N PHE A 26 14.55 4.04 -13.25
CA PHE A 26 15.01 5.38 -12.87
C PHE A 26 16.49 5.43 -12.45
N GLY A 27 17.22 4.31 -12.53
CA GLY A 27 18.61 4.22 -12.08
C GLY A 27 18.72 4.47 -10.58
N PHE A 28 19.81 5.12 -10.14
CA PHE A 28 20.05 5.36 -8.71
C PHE A 28 18.91 6.11 -7.99
N ASN A 29 18.24 7.04 -8.67
CA ASN A 29 17.08 7.76 -8.14
C ASN A 29 15.88 6.83 -7.86
N GLY A 30 15.86 5.67 -8.51
CA GLY A 30 14.87 4.61 -8.33
C GLY A 30 14.82 4.01 -6.94
N LEU A 31 15.89 4.11 -6.14
CA LEU A 31 15.91 3.70 -4.74
C LEU A 31 14.91 4.49 -3.88
N ILE A 32 14.69 5.76 -4.21
CA ILE A 32 13.74 6.64 -3.50
C ILE A 32 12.40 6.67 -4.24
N LEU A 33 12.44 6.84 -5.57
CA LEU A 33 11.23 6.93 -6.39
C LEU A 33 10.40 5.64 -6.37
N GLY A 34 11.06 4.47 -6.35
CA GLY A 34 10.39 3.18 -6.27
C GLY A 34 9.48 3.10 -5.03
N PRO A 35 10.02 3.20 -3.81
CA PRO A 35 9.21 3.13 -2.59
C PRO A 35 8.14 4.21 -2.51
N VAL A 36 8.41 5.44 -2.97
CA VAL A 36 7.41 6.52 -3.00
C VAL A 36 6.22 6.15 -3.88
N ILE A 37 6.47 5.61 -5.08
CA ILE A 37 5.40 5.13 -5.98
C ILE A 37 4.63 3.97 -5.34
N LEU A 38 5.31 3.04 -4.67
CA LEU A 38 4.67 1.92 -3.98
C LEU A 38 3.73 2.42 -2.87
N ILE A 39 4.18 3.37 -2.04
CA ILE A 39 3.38 3.96 -0.97
C ILE A 39 2.14 4.63 -1.56
N LEU A 40 2.30 5.39 -2.64
CA LEU A 40 1.17 6.05 -3.31
C LEU A 40 0.15 5.03 -3.83
N PHE A 41 0.61 3.93 -4.44
CA PHE A 41 -0.25 2.86 -4.91
C PHE A 41 -1.02 2.17 -3.78
N VAL A 42 -0.34 1.84 -2.68
CA VAL A 42 -0.97 1.24 -1.51
C VAL A 42 -2.00 2.20 -0.90
N ALA A 43 -1.64 3.47 -0.72
CA ALA A 43 -2.56 4.49 -0.20
C ALA A 43 -3.78 4.70 -1.11
N ALA A 44 -3.61 4.66 -2.44
CA ALA A 44 -4.72 4.71 -3.38
C ALA A 44 -5.61 3.46 -3.28
N GLY A 45 -5.02 2.28 -3.11
CA GLY A 45 -5.76 1.04 -2.86
C GLY A 45 -6.55 1.07 -1.55
N ASP A 46 -5.95 1.57 -0.48
CA ASP A 46 -6.62 1.74 0.82
C ASP A 46 -7.76 2.75 0.71
N LEU A 47 -7.56 3.87 0.01
CA LEU A 47 -8.61 4.84 -0.27
C LEU A 47 -9.76 4.23 -1.08
N TYR A 48 -9.46 3.44 -2.11
CA TYR A 48 -10.48 2.76 -2.91
C TYR A 48 -11.31 1.78 -2.07
N ARG A 49 -10.67 1.03 -1.16
CA ARG A 49 -11.36 0.14 -0.24
C ARG A 49 -12.25 0.91 0.74
N ALA A 50 -11.75 2.01 1.30
CA ALA A 50 -12.52 2.86 2.19
C ALA A 50 -13.79 3.43 1.51
N LEU A 51 -13.67 3.86 0.25
CA LEU A 51 -14.82 4.34 -0.54
C LEU A 51 -15.82 3.23 -0.85
N ASN A 52 -15.36 1.99 -1.03
CA ASN A 52 -16.23 0.85 -1.32
C ASN A 52 -16.86 0.26 -0.04
N GLU A 53 -16.19 0.33 1.10
CA GLU A 53 -16.73 -0.13 2.39
C GLU A 53 -17.89 0.77 2.89
N GLU A 54 -17.99 2.02 2.42
CA GLU A 54 -19.16 2.91 2.62
C GLU A 54 -20.46 2.28 2.08
N SER A 55 -20.38 1.32 1.13
CA SER A 55 -21.56 0.68 0.55
C SER A 55 -22.15 -0.48 1.38
N GLU A 56 -21.47 -0.96 2.42
CA GLU A 56 -21.97 -2.06 3.29
C GLU A 56 -22.43 -1.61 4.69
N LEU A 57 -22.14 -0.37 5.12
CA LEU A 57 -22.57 0.13 6.44
C LEU A 57 -24.04 0.61 6.47
N SER A 58 -24.71 0.68 5.32
CA SER A 58 -26.13 1.03 5.25
C SER A 58 -27.11 -0.11 5.51
N ASP A 59 -26.69 -1.38 5.53
CA ASP A 59 -27.61 -2.53 5.69
C ASP A 59 -27.66 -3.12 7.12
N ASN A 60 -26.76 -2.72 8.04
CA ASN A 60 -26.68 -3.34 9.38
C ASN A 60 -27.15 -2.44 10.53
N LYS A 61 -28.08 -1.51 10.25
CA LYS A 61 -28.73 -0.67 11.28
C LYS A 61 -30.25 -0.85 11.38
N SER A 62 -30.85 -1.77 10.62
CA SER A 62 -32.30 -2.00 10.66
C SER A 62 -32.75 -3.19 11.53
N GLU A 63 -31.84 -3.90 12.20
CA GLU A 63 -32.18 -5.10 12.97
C GLU A 63 -31.66 -5.09 14.43
N LYS A 64 -31.80 -3.96 15.11
CA LYS A 64 -31.76 -3.95 16.58
C LYS A 64 -32.77 -3.00 17.20
#